data_AF-A0A178A7X4-F1
#
_entry.id   AF-A0A178A7X4-F1
#
_cell.length_a   1.000
_cell.length_b   1.000
_cell.length_c   1.000
_cell.angle_alpha   90.00
_cell.angle_beta   90.00
_cell.angle_gamma   90.00
#
_symmetry.space_group_name_H-M   'P 1'
#
loop_
_entity.id
_entity.type
_entity.pdbx_description
1 polymer ?
#
loop_
_entity_poly.entity_id
_entity_poly.type
_entity_poly.pdbx_seq_one_letter_code
_entity_poly.pdbx_strand_id
1 'polypeptide(L)'
;MHPIFHIPELLMHILLYLDPKDISVCSGVTRHWRTTIKNQLPPRLFPLPDSISGSRKLSREPLPAAIRDVATSIQIQDECCILSAQMLELGDEYLCWREGTHAQVLEKIRPHLHPFLATNATELMSGLDSVVRGYLETGLQTKCTRKEFAELFENNAWLAESMTQPYVKSVEVYARRGAEWDLSNRSAILRGRETWARYMIRVERERGVRMGDVVDELRGVLVPETSDVDDQSILLEWRFDSA
;
A
#
# COMPACT_ATOMS: atom_id res chain seq x y z
N MET A 1 14.19 25.21 -14.82
CA MET A 1 15.07 24.97 -13.66
C MET A 1 16.46 25.47 -14.01
N HIS A 2 17.16 26.09 -13.05
CA HIS A 2 18.54 26.52 -13.29
C HIS A 2 19.46 25.28 -13.36
N PRO A 3 20.43 25.22 -14.31
CA PRO A 3 21.28 24.05 -14.55
C PRO A 3 22.07 23.59 -13.31
N ILE A 4 22.31 24.51 -12.36
CA ILE A 4 22.99 24.22 -11.09
C ILE A 4 22.24 23.17 -10.23
N PHE A 5 20.92 23.07 -10.39
CA PHE A 5 20.07 22.15 -9.64
C PHE A 5 19.98 20.75 -10.25
N HIS A 6 20.73 20.50 -11.33
CA HIS A 6 20.91 19.18 -11.94
C HIS A 6 22.23 18.51 -11.55
N ILE A 7 23.08 19.21 -10.78
CA ILE A 7 24.36 18.71 -10.29
C ILE A 7 24.12 18.17 -8.88
N PRO A 8 24.19 16.84 -8.65
CA PRO A 8 23.86 16.23 -7.36
C PRO A 8 24.64 16.82 -6.18
N GLU A 9 25.93 17.11 -6.38
CA GLU A 9 26.84 17.61 -5.37
C GLU A 9 26.44 19.02 -4.91
N LEU A 10 26.07 19.89 -5.86
CA LEU A 10 25.63 21.25 -5.57
C LEU A 10 24.24 21.26 -4.95
N LEU A 11 23.36 20.37 -5.42
CA LEU A 11 22.05 20.18 -4.82
C LEU A 11 22.17 19.74 -3.36
N MET A 12 23.02 18.77 -3.06
CA MET A 12 23.30 18.34 -1.68
C MET A 12 23.90 19.45 -0.83
N HIS A 13 24.82 20.24 -1.39
CA HIS A 13 25.36 21.41 -0.71
C HIS A 13 24.27 22.42 -0.33
N ILE A 14 23.26 22.63 -1.18
CA ILE A 14 22.14 23.53 -0.89
C ILE A 14 21.22 22.92 0.18
N LEU A 15 20.91 21.63 0.06
CA LEU A 15 20.03 20.91 0.98
C LEU A 15 20.58 20.84 2.41
N LEU A 16 21.91 20.83 2.58
CA LEU A 16 22.56 20.83 3.90
C LEU A 16 22.31 22.11 4.71
N TYR A 17 21.93 23.21 4.06
CA TYR A 17 21.60 24.48 4.72
C TYR A 17 20.09 24.67 4.95
N LEU A 18 19.26 23.72 4.52
CA LEU A 18 17.82 23.77 4.71
C LEU A 18 17.42 23.10 6.01
N ASP A 19 16.36 23.63 6.64
CA ASP A 19 15.75 22.96 7.77
C ASP A 19 15.16 21.61 7.33
N PRO A 20 15.15 20.58 8.21
CA PRO A 20 14.60 19.26 7.87
C PRO A 20 13.16 19.27 7.34
N LYS A 21 12.38 20.30 7.72
CA LYS A 21 11.02 20.52 7.25
C LYS A 21 10.97 20.90 5.76
N ASP A 22 11.97 21.65 5.30
CA ASP A 22 12.05 22.16 3.92
C ASP A 22 12.67 21.14 2.97
N ILE A 23 13.46 20.19 3.49
CA ILE A 23 13.98 19.04 2.72
C ILE A 23 12.82 18.20 2.16
N SER A 24 11.72 18.07 2.91
CA SER A 24 10.52 17.35 2.45
C SER A 24 9.87 18.02 1.24
N VAL A 25 9.80 19.35 1.23
CA VAL A 25 9.29 20.15 0.10
C VAL A 25 10.20 20.02 -1.12
N CYS A 26 11.51 20.00 -0.89
CA CYS A 26 12.52 19.82 -1.95
C CYS A 26 12.41 18.46 -2.64
N SER A 27 12.02 17.40 -1.92
CA SER A 27 11.77 16.07 -2.50
C SER A 27 10.55 16.02 -3.43
N GLY A 28 9.67 17.03 -3.37
CA GLY A 28 8.50 17.18 -4.24
C GLY A 28 8.73 18.00 -5.51
N VAL A 29 9.90 18.67 -5.65
CA VAL A 29 10.13 19.64 -6.72
C VAL A 29 10.36 18.97 -8.07
N THR A 30 11.22 17.95 -8.15
CA THR A 30 11.43 17.14 -9.35
C THR A 30 11.92 15.73 -9.02
N ARG A 31 11.77 14.80 -9.97
CA ARG A 31 12.31 13.43 -9.88
C ARG A 31 13.81 13.41 -9.56
N HIS A 32 14.60 14.28 -10.19
CA HIS A 32 16.04 14.41 -9.95
C HIS A 32 16.37 14.84 -8.51
N TRP A 33 15.58 15.73 -7.93
CA TRP A 33 15.76 16.16 -6.54
C TRP A 33 15.40 15.03 -5.58
N ARG A 34 14.25 14.38 -5.80
CA ARG A 34 13.80 13.25 -4.99
C ARG A 34 14.85 12.13 -4.97
N THR A 35 15.37 11.75 -6.14
CA THR A 35 16.39 10.68 -6.23
C THR A 35 17.71 11.09 -5.60
N THR A 36 18.16 12.33 -5.78
CA THR A 36 19.42 12.81 -5.19
C THR A 36 19.32 12.87 -3.65
N ILE A 37 18.23 13.42 -3.13
CA ILE A 37 17.94 13.51 -1.68
C ILE A 37 17.88 12.10 -1.07
N LYS A 38 17.13 11.17 -1.68
CA LYS A 38 16.99 9.79 -1.20
C LYS A 38 18.29 8.98 -1.26
N ASN A 39 19.12 9.20 -2.28
CA ASN A 39 20.34 8.43 -2.46
C ASN A 39 21.50 8.90 -1.57
N GLN A 40 21.50 10.18 -1.17
CA GLN A 40 22.63 10.78 -0.47
C GLN A 40 22.36 11.13 1.00
N LEU A 41 21.11 11.20 1.46
CA LEU A 41 20.81 11.42 2.87
C LEU A 41 20.66 10.10 3.64
N PRO A 42 21.26 9.98 4.84
CA PRO A 42 21.01 8.87 5.75
C PRO A 42 19.50 8.71 6.04
N PRO A 43 18.98 7.46 6.11
CA PRO A 43 17.56 7.19 6.42
C PRO A 43 17.08 7.84 7.73
N ARG A 44 17.99 8.12 8.67
CA ARG A 44 17.70 8.76 9.97
C ARG A 44 17.51 10.28 9.90
N LEU A 45 17.93 10.92 8.81
CA LEU A 45 17.70 12.36 8.55
C LEU A 45 16.41 12.60 7.74
N PHE A 46 15.73 11.53 7.34
CA PHE A 46 14.32 11.60 7.02
C PHE A 46 13.57 11.56 8.35
N PRO A 47 13.07 12.71 8.88
CA PRO A 47 12.01 12.60 9.85
C PRO A 47 10.92 11.72 9.25
N LEU A 48 10.30 10.84 10.05
CA LEU A 48 8.98 10.31 9.72
C LEU A 48 8.16 11.55 9.30
N PRO A 49 7.70 11.65 8.03
CA PRO A 49 7.23 12.92 7.51
C PRO A 49 5.82 13.20 8.05
N ASP A 50 5.75 13.52 9.34
CA ASP A 50 4.60 14.06 10.05
C ASP A 50 4.78 15.57 10.31
N SER A 51 5.68 16.24 9.55
CA SER A 51 5.75 17.70 9.52
C SER A 51 4.90 18.25 8.38
N ILE A 52 3.62 18.53 8.67
CA ILE A 52 2.97 19.81 8.40
C ILE A 52 1.69 19.88 9.27
N SER A 53 1.52 21.06 9.85
CA SER A 53 0.39 21.55 10.63
C SER A 53 -0.97 21.17 10.04
N GLY A 54 -1.77 20.45 10.82
CA GLY A 54 -3.15 20.11 10.48
C GLY A 54 -3.66 19.00 11.40
N SER A 55 -4.28 19.38 12.50
CA SER A 55 -5.00 18.49 13.41
C SER A 55 -6.28 17.96 12.72
N ARG A 56 -6.14 17.10 11.70
CA ARG A 56 -7.26 16.25 11.28
C ARG A 56 -7.33 15.11 12.30
N LYS A 57 -8.40 15.10 13.12
CA LYS A 57 -8.72 13.97 13.99
C LYS A 57 -8.99 12.77 13.10
N LEU A 58 -8.00 11.89 12.98
CA LEU A 58 -8.18 10.64 12.26
C LEU A 58 -9.06 9.73 13.12
N SER A 59 -10.09 9.15 12.52
CA SER A 59 -10.97 8.23 13.24
C SER A 59 -10.23 6.93 13.54
N ARG A 60 -9.96 6.70 14.82
CA ARG A 60 -9.51 5.40 15.37
C ARG A 60 -10.68 4.48 15.67
N GLU A 61 -11.90 4.86 15.25
CA GLU A 61 -13.07 4.06 15.56
C GLU A 61 -12.96 2.69 14.90
N PRO A 62 -13.26 1.61 15.65
CA PRO A 62 -13.22 0.28 15.09
C PRO A 62 -14.23 0.16 13.94
N LEU A 63 -13.99 -0.80 13.05
CA LEU A 63 -14.94 -1.14 12.01
C LEU A 63 -16.34 -1.40 12.59
N PRO A 64 -17.41 -1.04 11.85
CA PRO A 64 -18.79 -1.25 12.30
C PRO A 64 -19.05 -2.69 12.74
N ALA A 65 -19.87 -2.84 13.79
CA ALA A 65 -20.23 -4.15 14.35
C ALA A 65 -20.73 -5.13 13.28
N ALA A 66 -21.54 -4.66 12.33
CA ALA A 66 -22.04 -5.47 11.22
C ALA A 66 -20.94 -6.13 10.37
N ILE A 67 -19.76 -5.51 10.22
CA ILE A 67 -18.62 -6.10 9.51
C ILE A 67 -17.93 -7.15 10.38
N ARG A 68 -17.74 -6.81 11.66
CA ARG A 68 -17.10 -7.70 12.64
C ARG A 68 -17.91 -8.96 12.86
N ASP A 69 -19.23 -8.86 12.93
CA ASP A 69 -20.14 -10.00 13.15
C ASP A 69 -20.08 -10.99 11.98
N VAL A 70 -20.02 -10.49 10.74
CA VAL A 70 -19.82 -11.32 9.54
C VAL A 70 -18.46 -12.01 9.58
N ALA A 71 -17.40 -11.26 9.87
CA ALA A 71 -16.06 -11.83 9.98
C ALA A 71 -15.97 -12.88 11.09
N THR A 72 -16.63 -12.64 12.23
CA THR A 72 -16.66 -13.56 13.39
C THR A 72 -17.41 -14.84 13.03
N SER A 73 -18.54 -14.72 12.36
CA SER A 73 -19.31 -15.86 11.87
C SER A 73 -18.47 -16.74 10.93
N ILE A 74 -17.72 -16.12 10.01
CA ILE A 74 -16.85 -16.84 9.07
C ILE A 74 -15.68 -17.49 9.82
N GLN A 75 -15.05 -16.80 10.78
CA GLN A 75 -13.96 -17.35 11.57
C GLN A 75 -14.40 -18.57 12.39
N ILE A 76 -15.55 -18.50 13.05
CA ILE A 76 -16.12 -19.64 13.79
C ILE A 76 -16.40 -20.82 12.86
N GLN A 77 -16.95 -20.55 11.66
CA GLN A 77 -17.20 -21.60 10.67
C GLN A 77 -15.89 -22.21 10.15
N ASP A 78 -14.87 -21.39 9.92
CA ASP A 78 -13.55 -21.84 9.46
C ASP A 78 -12.89 -22.74 10.51
N GLU A 79 -12.92 -22.34 11.78
CA GLU A 79 -12.45 -23.17 12.90
C GLU A 79 -13.21 -24.50 13.01
N CYS A 80 -14.55 -24.47 12.89
CA CYS A 80 -15.38 -25.68 12.86
C CYS A 80 -15.04 -26.59 11.67
N CYS A 81 -14.82 -26.01 10.49
CA CYS A 81 -14.43 -26.71 9.28
C CYS A 81 -13.05 -27.34 9.44
N ILE A 82 -12.05 -26.64 9.95
CA ILE A 82 -10.69 -27.15 10.18
C ILE A 82 -10.69 -28.29 11.20
N LEU A 83 -11.45 -28.16 12.29
CA LEU A 83 -11.62 -29.23 13.28
C LEU A 83 -12.30 -30.48 12.67
N SER A 84 -13.22 -30.27 11.73
CA SER A 84 -13.88 -31.35 10.99
C SER A 84 -13.01 -31.91 9.85
N ALA A 85 -12.14 -31.10 9.26
CA ALA A 85 -11.20 -31.42 8.18
C ALA A 85 -10.09 -32.35 8.64
N GLN A 86 -9.67 -32.22 9.90
CA GLN A 86 -8.76 -33.20 10.50
C GLN A 86 -9.36 -34.63 10.49
N MET A 87 -10.66 -34.78 10.20
CA MET A 87 -11.34 -36.06 10.00
C MET A 87 -11.69 -36.39 8.53
N LEU A 88 -11.57 -35.46 7.56
CA LEU A 88 -11.95 -35.65 6.15
C LEU A 88 -11.07 -34.81 5.21
N GLU A 89 -10.63 -35.39 4.08
CA GLU A 89 -9.91 -34.70 3.00
C GLU A 89 -10.77 -33.56 2.43
N LEU A 90 -10.63 -32.34 2.95
CA LEU A 90 -11.31 -31.16 2.41
C LEU A 90 -10.77 -30.87 1.00
N GLY A 91 -11.64 -31.06 0.00
CA GLY A 91 -11.35 -30.78 -1.42
C GLY A 91 -11.69 -29.35 -1.85
N ASP A 92 -11.95 -29.19 -3.15
CA ASP A 92 -12.27 -27.93 -3.84
C ASP A 92 -13.48 -27.17 -3.24
N GLU A 93 -14.41 -27.88 -2.59
CA GLU A 93 -15.59 -27.29 -1.96
C GLU A 93 -15.25 -26.32 -0.83
N TYR A 94 -14.23 -26.65 -0.01
CA TYR A 94 -13.78 -25.76 1.06
C TYR A 94 -13.08 -24.52 0.51
N LEU A 95 -12.28 -24.67 -0.55
CA LEU A 95 -11.65 -23.54 -1.22
C LEU A 95 -12.69 -22.58 -1.81
N CYS A 96 -13.71 -23.12 -2.49
CA CYS A 96 -14.82 -22.34 -3.04
C CYS A 96 -15.60 -21.61 -1.93
N TRP A 97 -15.88 -22.29 -0.81
CA TRP A 97 -16.52 -21.66 0.35
C TRP A 97 -15.65 -20.54 0.95
N ARG A 98 -14.35 -20.78 1.10
CA ARG A 98 -13.41 -19.80 1.66
C ARG A 98 -13.27 -18.57 0.77
N GLU A 99 -13.15 -18.75 -0.54
CA GLU A 99 -13.13 -17.64 -1.50
C GLU A 99 -14.44 -16.84 -1.44
N GLY A 100 -15.59 -17.52 -1.41
CA GLY A 100 -16.90 -16.88 -1.31
C GLY A 100 -17.12 -16.09 -0.03
N THR A 101 -16.63 -16.59 1.11
CA THR A 101 -16.74 -15.90 2.41
C THR A 101 -15.79 -14.70 2.51
N HIS A 102 -14.56 -14.84 2.01
CA HIS A 102 -13.61 -13.72 1.89
C HIS A 102 -14.15 -12.60 0.99
N ALA A 103 -14.82 -12.95 -0.12
CA ALA A 103 -15.48 -11.97 -0.98
C ALA A 103 -16.60 -11.22 -0.24
N GLN A 104 -17.40 -11.90 0.60
CA GLN A 104 -18.44 -11.23 1.40
C GLN A 104 -17.86 -10.20 2.37
N VAL A 105 -16.74 -10.53 3.04
CA VAL A 105 -16.06 -9.59 3.93
C VAL A 105 -15.49 -8.42 3.14
N LEU A 106 -14.89 -8.68 1.98
CA LEU A 106 -14.36 -7.63 1.11
C LEU A 106 -15.43 -6.63 0.68
N GLU A 107 -16.62 -7.09 0.26
CA GLU A 107 -17.73 -6.21 -0.12
C GLU A 107 -18.19 -5.31 1.04
N LYS A 108 -18.14 -5.82 2.27
CA LYS A 108 -18.48 -5.03 3.47
C LYS A 108 -17.40 -4.01 3.82
N ILE A 109 -16.14 -4.33 3.54
CA ILE A 109 -14.99 -3.46 3.80
C ILE A 109 -14.83 -2.38 2.73
N ARG A 110 -15.23 -2.62 1.48
CA ARG A 110 -15.05 -1.68 0.35
C ARG A 110 -15.44 -0.21 0.65
N PRO A 111 -16.58 0.10 1.29
CA PRO A 111 -16.95 1.48 1.64
C PRO A 111 -15.97 2.19 2.58
N HIS A 112 -15.13 1.42 3.26
CA HIS A 112 -14.13 1.86 4.22
C HIS A 112 -12.70 1.92 3.64
N LEU A 113 -12.53 1.51 2.38
CA LEU A 113 -11.26 1.62 1.66
C LEU A 113 -11.18 2.93 0.91
N HIS A 114 -9.95 3.36 0.60
CA HIS A 114 -9.74 4.44 -0.36
C HIS A 114 -10.42 4.12 -1.71
N PRO A 115 -11.06 5.09 -2.40
CA PRO A 115 -11.83 4.84 -3.62
C PRO A 115 -11.15 3.96 -4.67
N PHE A 116 -9.88 4.23 -4.97
CA PHE A 116 -9.08 3.40 -5.89
C PHE A 116 -9.00 1.92 -5.47
N LEU A 117 -8.80 1.64 -4.18
CA LEU A 117 -8.76 0.27 -3.66
C LEU A 117 -10.16 -0.35 -3.68
N ALA A 118 -11.19 0.41 -3.30
CA ALA A 118 -12.57 -0.06 -3.32
C ALA A 118 -13.00 -0.51 -4.73
N THR A 119 -12.60 0.22 -5.77
CA THR A 119 -12.90 -0.11 -7.17
C THR A 119 -12.11 -1.30 -7.69
N ASN A 120 -10.82 -1.41 -7.35
CA ASN A 120 -9.91 -2.38 -7.97
C ASN A 120 -9.65 -3.63 -7.12
N ALA A 121 -10.13 -3.69 -5.87
CA ALA A 121 -9.91 -4.84 -5.00
C ALA A 121 -10.65 -6.08 -5.50
N THR A 122 -9.90 -7.15 -5.74
CA THR A 122 -10.41 -8.43 -6.24
C THR A 122 -10.50 -9.49 -5.15
N GLU A 123 -9.56 -9.51 -4.20
CA GLU A 123 -9.45 -10.58 -3.22
C GLU A 123 -8.96 -10.06 -1.86
N LEU A 124 -9.53 -10.60 -0.78
CA LEU A 124 -9.02 -10.45 0.58
C LEU A 124 -8.03 -11.59 0.85
N MET A 125 -6.74 -11.28 0.81
CA MET A 125 -5.66 -12.25 0.95
C MET A 125 -5.43 -12.69 2.41
N SER A 126 -5.62 -11.78 3.37
CA SER A 126 -5.35 -12.03 4.79
C SER A 126 -5.98 -10.98 5.71
N GLY A 127 -5.95 -11.24 7.02
CA GLY A 127 -6.34 -10.29 8.07
C GLY A 127 -7.76 -10.42 8.59
N LEU A 128 -8.43 -11.56 8.35
CA LEU A 128 -9.77 -11.84 8.88
C LEU A 128 -9.83 -11.66 10.42
N ASP A 129 -8.83 -12.18 11.13
CA ASP A 129 -8.72 -12.04 12.60
C ASP A 129 -8.63 -10.58 13.05
N SER A 130 -7.99 -9.72 12.25
CA SER A 130 -7.92 -8.30 12.55
C SER A 130 -9.26 -7.61 12.28
N VAL A 131 -9.98 -8.00 11.23
CA VAL A 131 -11.35 -7.52 10.97
C VAL A 131 -12.30 -7.91 12.10
N VAL A 132 -12.21 -9.13 12.63
CA VAL A 132 -12.97 -9.58 13.81
C VAL A 132 -12.72 -8.66 15.01
N ARG A 133 -11.46 -8.28 15.25
CA ARG A 133 -11.07 -7.33 16.30
C ARG A 133 -11.47 -5.87 16.01
N GLY A 134 -11.98 -5.59 14.81
CA GLY A 134 -12.41 -4.27 14.38
C GLY A 134 -11.32 -3.41 13.74
N TYR A 135 -10.19 -4.01 13.38
CA TYR A 135 -9.07 -3.35 12.71
C TYR A 135 -9.04 -3.70 11.23
N LEU A 136 -8.42 -2.84 10.43
CA LEU A 136 -8.26 -3.05 8.99
C LEU A 136 -6.84 -3.49 8.61
N GLU A 137 -6.21 -4.30 9.47
CA GLU A 137 -4.90 -4.90 9.19
C GLU A 137 -5.08 -6.09 8.25
N THR A 138 -5.37 -5.78 6.98
CA THR A 138 -5.69 -6.78 5.96
C THR A 138 -4.71 -6.76 4.82
N GLY A 139 -4.63 -7.90 4.12
CA GLY A 139 -3.99 -7.99 2.82
C GLY A 139 -5.06 -7.94 1.73
N LEU A 140 -4.97 -6.98 0.82
CA LEU A 140 -5.86 -6.85 -0.33
C LEU A 140 -5.10 -7.04 -1.64
N GLN A 141 -5.64 -7.85 -2.53
CA GLN A 141 -5.19 -7.86 -3.92
C GLN A 141 -6.03 -6.89 -4.73
N THR A 142 -5.37 -6.08 -5.55
CA THR A 142 -6.02 -5.25 -6.56
C THR A 142 -5.59 -5.67 -7.95
N LYS A 143 -6.54 -5.63 -8.89
CA LYS A 143 -6.30 -5.81 -10.31
C LYS A 143 -6.65 -4.54 -11.04
N CYS A 144 -5.69 -3.99 -11.79
CA CYS A 144 -5.90 -2.80 -12.61
C CYS A 144 -5.32 -2.98 -14.01
N THR A 145 -5.87 -2.27 -14.97
CA THR A 145 -5.32 -2.15 -16.32
C THR A 145 -4.07 -1.27 -16.32
N ARG A 146 -3.23 -1.36 -17.35
CA ARG A 146 -2.08 -0.45 -17.52
C ARG A 146 -2.50 1.02 -17.54
N LYS A 147 -3.68 1.31 -18.09
CA LYS A 147 -4.26 2.65 -18.14
C LYS A 147 -4.61 3.16 -16.74
N GLU A 148 -5.36 2.40 -15.95
CA GLU A 148 -5.70 2.75 -14.56
C GLU A 148 -4.45 2.88 -13.68
N PHE A 149 -3.44 2.04 -13.93
CA PHE A 149 -2.14 2.14 -13.27
C PHE A 149 -1.38 3.41 -13.66
N ALA A 150 -1.41 3.85 -14.91
CA ALA A 150 -0.82 5.13 -15.31
C ALA A 150 -1.58 6.31 -14.68
N GLU A 151 -2.92 6.25 -14.69
CA GLU A 151 -3.80 7.27 -14.10
C GLU A 151 -3.59 7.45 -12.59
N LEU A 152 -3.20 6.38 -11.87
CA LEU A 152 -2.80 6.43 -10.46
C LEU A 152 -1.70 7.48 -10.21
N PHE A 153 -0.80 7.68 -11.17
CA PHE A 153 0.32 8.63 -11.06
C PHE A 153 0.04 10.00 -11.66
N GLU A 154 -1.03 10.16 -12.46
CA GLU A 154 -1.36 11.41 -13.14
C GLU A 154 -2.41 12.25 -12.38
N ASN A 155 -3.39 11.60 -11.74
CA ASN A 155 -4.51 12.27 -11.10
C ASN A 155 -4.27 12.56 -9.61
N ASN A 156 -3.99 13.83 -9.28
CA ASN A 156 -3.66 14.24 -7.91
C ASN A 156 -4.87 14.57 -7.01
N ALA A 157 -6.09 14.61 -7.56
CA ALA A 157 -7.27 15.15 -6.86
C ALA A 157 -7.69 14.34 -5.61
N TRP A 158 -7.43 13.03 -5.59
CA TRP A 158 -7.82 12.11 -4.52
C TRP A 158 -6.65 11.67 -3.62
N LEU A 159 -5.41 12.08 -3.94
CA LEU A 159 -4.21 11.70 -3.20
C LEU A 159 -4.17 12.22 -1.75
N ALA A 160 -5.00 13.22 -1.43
CA ALA A 160 -5.06 13.80 -0.09
C ALA A 160 -5.90 12.96 0.90
N GLU A 161 -6.66 11.98 0.42
CA GLU A 161 -7.48 11.11 1.26
C GLU A 161 -6.63 10.02 1.92
N SER A 162 -7.04 9.61 3.12
CA SER A 162 -6.40 8.52 3.85
C SER A 162 -6.61 7.19 3.13
N MET A 163 -5.64 6.28 3.21
CA MET A 163 -5.68 4.99 2.52
C MET A 163 -6.87 4.12 2.91
N THR A 164 -7.29 4.21 4.16
CA THR A 164 -8.37 3.38 4.72
C THR A 164 -9.03 4.07 5.93
N GLN A 165 -10.24 3.64 6.27
CA GLN A 165 -10.92 3.96 7.53
C GLN A 165 -11.31 2.66 8.26
N PRO A 166 -10.99 2.46 9.55
CA PRO A 166 -10.04 3.25 10.33
C PRO A 166 -8.66 3.31 9.67
N TYR A 167 -7.93 4.38 10.01
CA TYR A 167 -6.65 4.64 9.37
C TYR A 167 -5.57 3.66 9.83
N VAL A 168 -4.66 3.38 8.92
CA VAL A 168 -3.54 2.45 9.12
C VAL A 168 -2.23 3.24 9.18
N LYS A 169 -1.30 2.81 10.04
CA LYS A 169 -0.02 3.49 10.28
C LYS A 169 1.03 3.13 9.23
N SER A 170 0.95 1.92 8.69
CA SER A 170 1.82 1.53 7.58
C SER A 170 1.08 0.78 6.48
N VAL A 171 1.59 0.93 5.27
CA VAL A 171 1.12 0.24 4.06
C VAL A 171 2.33 -0.34 3.36
N GLU A 172 2.28 -1.63 3.07
CA GLU A 172 3.24 -2.32 2.21
C GLU A 172 2.60 -2.63 0.87
N VAL A 173 3.33 -2.41 -0.23
CA VAL A 173 2.86 -2.71 -1.59
C VAL A 173 3.83 -3.68 -2.27
N TYR A 174 3.27 -4.76 -2.79
CA TYR A 174 3.97 -5.82 -3.53
C TYR A 174 3.43 -5.89 -4.96
N ALA A 175 4.32 -6.12 -5.92
CA ALA A 175 3.94 -6.39 -7.30
C ALA A 175 3.88 -7.91 -7.51
N ARG A 176 2.67 -8.46 -7.71
CA ARG A 176 2.51 -9.90 -7.97
C ARG A 176 2.69 -10.24 -9.45
N ARG A 177 2.24 -9.37 -10.36
CA ARG A 177 2.29 -9.59 -11.81
C ARG A 177 2.11 -8.28 -12.60
N GLY A 178 2.78 -8.19 -13.76
CA GLY A 178 2.53 -7.14 -14.76
C GLY A 178 3.22 -5.82 -14.44
N ALA A 179 3.97 -5.75 -13.35
CA ALA A 179 4.78 -4.61 -12.95
C ALA A 179 6.09 -5.08 -12.32
N GLU A 180 7.16 -4.38 -12.63
CA GLU A 180 8.51 -4.64 -12.18
C GLU A 180 9.03 -3.50 -11.32
N TRP A 181 9.85 -3.86 -10.34
CA TRP A 181 10.56 -2.91 -9.51
C TRP A 181 11.84 -2.45 -10.21
N ASP A 182 12.01 -1.14 -10.32
CA ASP A 182 13.29 -0.54 -10.71
C ASP A 182 14.30 -0.72 -9.57
N LEU A 183 15.08 -1.80 -9.66
CA LEU A 183 16.11 -2.18 -8.68
C LEU A 183 17.28 -1.19 -8.60
N SER A 184 17.38 -0.25 -9.55
CA SER A 184 18.34 0.85 -9.42
C SER A 184 17.96 1.82 -8.30
N ASN A 185 16.70 1.77 -7.83
CA ASN A 185 16.19 2.59 -6.75
C ASN A 185 16.32 1.86 -5.39
N ARG A 186 17.07 2.47 -4.46
CA ARG A 186 17.34 1.93 -3.12
C ARG A 186 16.11 1.86 -2.19
N SER A 187 14.96 2.39 -2.62
CA SER A 187 13.73 2.42 -1.82
C SER A 187 13.01 1.05 -1.79
N ALA A 188 13.31 0.15 -2.73
CA ALA A 188 12.79 -1.21 -2.72
C ALA A 188 13.51 -2.06 -1.67
N ILE A 189 12.80 -2.48 -0.61
CA ILE A 189 13.40 -3.31 0.45
C ILE A 189 13.28 -4.78 0.08
N LEU A 190 14.39 -5.50 0.17
CA LEU A 190 14.44 -6.96 0.01
C LEU A 190 13.89 -7.64 1.27
N ARG A 191 12.80 -8.41 1.17
CA ARG A 191 12.22 -9.09 2.35
C ARG A 191 11.69 -10.51 2.10
N GLY A 192 11.17 -10.81 0.91
CA GLY A 192 10.51 -12.09 0.64
C GLY A 192 11.44 -13.24 0.25
N ARG A 193 11.01 -14.48 0.60
CA ARG A 193 11.58 -15.74 0.08
C ARG A 193 11.00 -16.14 -1.28
N GLU A 194 9.76 -15.71 -1.56
CA GLU A 194 9.09 -15.94 -2.84
C GLU A 194 9.52 -14.90 -3.88
N THR A 195 9.57 -15.28 -5.15
CA THR A 195 10.12 -14.45 -6.24
C THR A 195 9.36 -13.15 -6.44
N TRP A 196 8.03 -13.16 -6.29
CA TRP A 196 7.16 -11.99 -6.43
C TRP A 196 7.10 -11.11 -5.17
N ALA A 197 7.28 -11.70 -3.98
CA ALA A 197 7.34 -10.97 -2.70
C ALA A 197 8.75 -10.45 -2.36
N ARG A 198 9.70 -10.61 -3.29
CA ARG A 198 11.12 -10.36 -3.05
C ARG A 198 11.39 -8.88 -2.75
N TYR A 199 10.67 -8.00 -3.42
CA TYR A 199 10.78 -6.55 -3.27
C TYR A 199 9.42 -5.93 -2.95
N MET A 200 9.43 -4.89 -2.12
CA MET A 200 8.25 -4.11 -1.78
C MET A 200 8.61 -2.65 -1.52
N ILE A 201 7.59 -1.81 -1.37
CA ILE A 201 7.69 -0.48 -0.76
C ILE A 201 6.85 -0.48 0.51
N ARG A 202 7.42 0.02 1.61
CA ARG A 202 6.74 0.23 2.88
C ARG A 202 6.67 1.72 3.15
N VAL A 203 5.45 2.22 3.36
CA VAL A 203 5.17 3.60 3.71
C VAL A 203 4.61 3.62 5.11
N GLU A 204 5.21 4.41 6.00
CA GLU A 204 4.82 4.51 7.41
C GLU A 204 4.68 5.98 7.81
N ARG A 205 3.62 6.30 8.58
CA ARG A 205 3.26 7.65 9.05
C ARG A 205 2.62 7.55 10.43
N GLU A 206 3.03 8.39 11.38
CA GLU A 206 2.40 8.40 12.72
C GLU A 206 0.95 8.89 12.65
N ARG A 207 0.66 9.82 11.74
CA ARG A 207 -0.69 10.35 11.48
C ARG A 207 -1.45 9.56 10.40
N GLY A 208 -1.06 8.31 10.15
CA GLY A 208 -1.70 7.45 9.16
C GLY A 208 -1.32 7.76 7.73
N VAL A 209 -1.35 6.74 6.89
CA VAL A 209 -0.87 6.79 5.51
C VAL A 209 -1.95 7.36 4.58
N ARG A 210 -1.57 8.32 3.73
CA ARG A 210 -2.42 8.82 2.63
C ARG A 210 -2.08 8.12 1.34
N MET A 211 -3.02 8.13 0.41
CA MET A 211 -2.77 7.56 -0.91
C MET A 211 -1.66 8.30 -1.66
N GLY A 212 -1.59 9.62 -1.52
CA GLY A 212 -0.47 10.40 -2.05
C GLY A 212 0.89 9.96 -1.54
N ASP A 213 1.00 9.60 -0.26
CA ASP A 213 2.26 9.10 0.31
C ASP A 213 2.73 7.82 -0.39
N VAL A 214 1.80 6.92 -0.69
CA VAL A 214 2.11 5.65 -1.34
C VAL A 214 2.42 5.84 -2.82
N VAL A 215 1.59 6.62 -3.51
CA VAL A 215 1.78 6.92 -4.94
C VAL A 215 3.12 7.63 -5.18
N ASP A 216 3.51 8.56 -4.32
CA ASP A 216 4.80 9.25 -4.45
C ASP A 216 6.02 8.35 -4.28
N GLU A 217 5.90 7.32 -3.44
CA GLU A 217 6.94 6.31 -3.26
C GLU A 217 6.98 5.30 -4.41
N LEU A 218 5.81 4.91 -4.95
CA LEU A 218 5.71 4.03 -6.11
C LEU A 218 6.14 4.71 -7.43
N ARG A 219 5.93 6.03 -7.55
CA ARG A 219 6.12 6.78 -8.79
C ARG A 219 7.56 6.67 -9.31
N GLY A 220 7.71 5.97 -10.44
CA GLY A 220 9.00 5.77 -11.10
C GLY A 220 9.91 4.75 -10.42
N VAL A 221 9.40 4.01 -9.43
CA VAL A 221 10.03 2.84 -8.81
C VAL A 221 9.34 1.57 -9.24
N LEU A 222 8.01 1.61 -9.36
CA LEU A 222 7.22 0.54 -9.94
C LEU A 222 6.86 0.92 -11.38
N VAL A 223 7.23 0.06 -12.33
CA VAL A 223 7.06 0.31 -13.76
C VAL A 223 6.29 -0.87 -14.37
N PRO A 224 5.37 -0.67 -15.33
CA PRO A 224 4.73 -1.79 -16.01
C PRO A 224 5.78 -2.66 -16.71
N GLU A 225 5.58 -3.98 -16.70
CA GLU A 225 6.42 -4.90 -17.49
C GLU A 225 6.35 -4.49 -18.97
N THR A 226 7.49 -4.43 -19.67
CA THR A 226 7.57 -4.01 -21.08
C THR A 226 7.12 -5.09 -22.07
N SER A 227 6.26 -6.01 -21.65
CA SER A 227 5.75 -7.05 -22.54
C SER A 227 4.78 -6.44 -23.58
N ASP A 228 4.93 -6.84 -24.84
CA ASP A 228 4.12 -6.42 -26.01
C ASP A 228 2.66 -6.93 -25.99
N VAL A 229 2.21 -7.49 -24.86
CA VAL A 229 0.84 -7.99 -24.71
C VAL A 229 0.02 -6.88 -24.04
N ASP A 230 -0.72 -6.14 -24.86
CA ASP A 230 -1.51 -4.95 -24.47
C ASP A 230 -2.54 -5.20 -23.34
N ASP A 231 -2.92 -6.44 -23.08
CA ASP A 231 -3.94 -6.83 -22.10
C ASP A 231 -3.41 -7.34 -20.75
N GLN A 232 -2.12 -7.18 -20.45
CA GLN A 232 -1.61 -7.61 -19.14
C GLN A 232 -2.13 -6.70 -18.00
N SER A 233 -3.08 -7.26 -17.25
CA SER A 233 -3.53 -6.69 -15.98
C SER A 233 -2.41 -6.69 -14.94
N ILE A 234 -2.26 -5.58 -14.24
CA ILE A 234 -1.31 -5.40 -13.15
C ILE A 234 -1.97 -5.86 -11.85
N LEU A 235 -1.32 -6.79 -11.16
CA LEU A 235 -1.75 -7.30 -9.86
C LEU A 235 -0.84 -6.77 -8.77
N LEU A 236 -1.41 -5.99 -7.86
CA LEU A 236 -0.74 -5.47 -6.68
C LEU A 236 -1.34 -6.09 -5.43
N GLU A 237 -0.49 -6.37 -4.45
CA GLU A 237 -0.92 -6.76 -3.10
C GLU A 237 -0.58 -5.64 -2.13
N TRP A 238 -1.59 -5.19 -1.41
CA TRP A 238 -1.53 -4.11 -0.42
C TRP A 238 -1.69 -4.74 0.96
N ARG A 239 -0.74 -4.51 1.85
CA ARG A 239 -0.85 -4.96 3.25
C ARG A 239 -0.92 -3.76 4.16
N PHE A 240 -1.94 -3.73 4.98
CA PHE A 240 -2.19 -2.66 5.92
C PHE A 240 -1.80 -3.10 7.33
N ASP A 241 -1.20 -2.18 8.08
CA ASP A 241 -0.83 -2.42 9.47
C ASP A 241 -1.18 -1.19 10.35
N SER A 242 -1.70 -1.45 11.54
CA SER A 242 -2.14 -0.44 12.50
C SER A 242 -1.20 -0.31 13.70
N ALA A 243 -0.19 -1.18 13.82
CA ALA A 243 0.77 -1.24 14.92
C ALA A 243 1.73 -0.05 14.97
#